data_AF-A0A759YMB0-F1
#
_entry.id   AF-A0A759YMB0-F1
#
_cell.length_a   1.000
_cell.length_b   1.000
_cell.length_c   1.000
_cell.angle_alpha   90.00
_cell.angle_beta   90.00
_cell.angle_gamma   90.00
#
_symmetry.space_group_name_H-M   'P 1'
#
loop_
_entity.id
_entity.type
_entity.pdbx_description
1 polymer ?
#
loop_
_entity_poly.entity_id
_entity_poly.type
_entity_poly.pdbx_seq_one_letter_code
_entity_poly.pdbx_strand_id
1 'polypeptide(L)'
;KADYVRFDVTVAGKDATSLINRCQKACDEDKKVMIAFVLSGVKPDIFTLSKGEHAGENRVSLKTRLIRVDWIKVDGEIVYKAEKAGSTPPAQNQTPQKQYVEDSF
;
A
#
# COMPACT_ATOMS: atom_id res chain seq x y z
N LYS A 1 2.85 21.62 -6.26
CA LYS A 1 4.09 20.86 -6.54
C LYS A 1 3.92 19.48 -5.90
N ALA A 2 4.26 18.40 -6.61
CA ALA A 2 4.17 17.06 -6.03
C ALA A 2 5.49 16.74 -5.33
N ASP A 3 5.42 16.22 -4.10
CA ASP A 3 6.58 15.75 -3.36
C ASP A 3 6.60 14.21 -3.37
N TYR A 4 7.81 13.65 -3.44
CA TYR A 4 8.03 12.21 -3.45
C TYR A 4 8.54 11.76 -2.08
N VAL A 5 7.88 10.75 -1.53
CA VAL A 5 8.25 10.12 -0.25
C VAL A 5 8.49 8.63 -0.50
N ARG A 6 9.59 8.11 0.07
CA ARG A 6 9.90 6.68 0.01
C ARG A 6 9.26 5.94 1.18
N PHE A 7 8.65 4.80 0.88
CA PHE A 7 8.11 3.87 1.86
C PHE A 7 8.82 2.53 1.73
N ASP A 8 9.13 1.94 2.87
CA ASP A 8 9.54 0.54 2.98
C ASP A 8 8.27 -0.30 3.17
N VAL A 9 7.83 -0.94 2.08
CA VAL A 9 6.53 -1.61 2.01
C VAL A 9 6.75 -3.11 2.13
N THR A 10 6.20 -3.72 3.19
CA THR A 10 6.06 -5.17 3.24
C THR A 10 4.88 -5.62 2.40
N VAL A 11 5.15 -6.48 1.41
CA VAL A 11 4.13 -7.16 0.61
C VAL A 11 3.91 -8.54 1.21
N ALA A 12 2.67 -8.83 1.60
CA ALA A 12 2.30 -10.10 2.19
C ALA A 12 1.08 -10.70 1.47
N GLY A 13 0.98 -12.03 1.48
CA GLY A 13 -0.10 -12.75 0.81
C GLY A 13 0.25 -13.13 -0.64
N LYS A 14 -0.25 -14.28 -1.08
CA LYS A 14 0.11 -14.92 -2.35
C LYS A 14 -0.22 -14.04 -3.56
N ASP A 15 -1.40 -13.43 -3.56
CA ASP A 15 -1.89 -12.67 -4.72
C ASP A 15 -1.13 -11.35 -4.90
N ALA A 16 -0.95 -10.60 -3.81
CA ALA A 16 -0.17 -9.36 -3.83
C ALA A 16 1.29 -9.63 -4.21
N THR A 17 1.91 -10.67 -3.64
CA THR A 17 3.28 -11.06 -3.97
C THR A 17 3.41 -11.44 -5.44
N SER A 18 2.49 -12.27 -5.96
CA SER A 18 2.45 -12.66 -7.38
C SER A 18 2.26 -11.45 -8.30
N LEU A 19 1.42 -10.49 -7.91
CA LEU A 19 1.20 -9.27 -8.69
C LEU A 19 2.43 -8.37 -8.76
N ILE A 20 3.09 -8.12 -7.63
CA ILE A 20 4.31 -7.29 -7.60
C ILE A 20 5.46 -7.98 -8.34
N ASN A 21 5.63 -9.30 -8.19
CA ASN A 21 6.67 -10.05 -8.89
C ASN A 21 6.51 -9.99 -10.42
N ARG A 22 5.28 -9.92 -10.94
CA ARG A 22 5.02 -9.73 -12.38
C ARG A 22 5.54 -8.39 -12.91
N CYS A 23 5.67 -7.38 -12.06
CA CYS A 23 6.23 -6.08 -12.44
C CYS A 23 7.76 -6.09 -12.54
N GLN A 24 8.45 -7.07 -11.94
CA GLN A 24 9.92 -7.11 -11.90
C GLN A 24 10.53 -7.03 -13.30
N LYS A 25 9.99 -7.81 -14.25
CA LYS A 25 10.44 -7.79 -15.65
C LYS A 25 10.37 -6.39 -16.28
N ALA A 26 9.28 -5.66 -16.03
CA ALA A 26 9.13 -4.30 -16.57
C ALA A 26 10.16 -3.34 -15.95
N CYS A 27 10.45 -3.48 -14.66
CA CYS A 27 11.51 -2.71 -14.00
C CYS A 27 12.90 -3.06 -14.55
N ASP A 28 13.19 -4.34 -14.78
CA ASP A 28 14.48 -4.80 -15.34
C ASP A 28 14.68 -4.31 -16.79
N GLU A 29 13.58 -4.12 -17.53
CA GLU A 29 13.56 -3.52 -18.88
C GLU A 29 13.49 -1.98 -18.88
N ASP A 30 13.71 -1.33 -17.73
CA ASP A 30 13.69 0.13 -17.52
C ASP A 30 12.36 0.81 -17.93
N LYS A 31 11.25 0.06 -17.85
CA LYS A 31 9.91 0.58 -18.14
C LYS A 31 9.31 1.28 -16.93
N LYS A 32 8.48 2.30 -17.19
CA LYS A 32 7.83 3.06 -16.13
C LYS A 32 6.65 2.28 -15.55
N VAL A 33 6.83 1.73 -14.35
CA VAL A 33 5.75 1.07 -13.59
C VAL A 33 5.09 2.07 -12.63
N MET A 34 3.76 2.19 -12.70
CA MET A 34 2.95 2.95 -11.75
C MET A 34 1.89 2.05 -11.12
N ILE A 35 1.67 2.19 -9.82
CA ILE A 35 0.72 1.37 -9.06
C ILE A 35 -0.19 2.30 -8.28
N ALA A 36 -1.51 2.08 -8.37
CA ALA A 36 -2.45 2.61 -7.38
C ALA A 36 -2.67 1.58 -6.29
N PHE A 37 -2.54 1.99 -5.04
CA PHE A 37 -2.50 1.08 -3.91
C PHE A 37 -3.11 1.69 -2.65
N VAL A 38 -3.39 0.81 -1.67
CA VAL A 38 -3.70 1.19 -0.28
C VAL A 38 -2.63 0.63 0.64
N LEU A 39 -2.08 1.51 1.47
CA LEU A 39 -1.15 1.18 2.54
C LEU A 39 -1.86 1.25 3.89
N SER A 40 -1.40 0.46 4.85
CA SER A 40 -1.82 0.59 6.25
C SER A 40 -0.66 0.46 7.22
N GLY A 41 -0.88 0.92 8.46
CA GLY A 41 0.09 0.79 9.55
C GLY A 41 1.41 1.49 9.25
N VAL A 42 1.36 2.70 8.68
CA VAL A 42 2.55 3.52 8.45
C VAL A 42 3.20 3.86 9.79
N LYS A 43 4.48 3.53 9.94
CA LYS A 43 5.27 3.84 11.13
C LYS A 43 6.69 4.28 10.76
N PRO A 44 7.26 5.25 11.48
CA PRO A 44 8.68 5.58 11.34
C PRO A 44 9.53 4.47 11.95
N ASP A 45 10.66 4.19 11.32
CA ASP A 45 11.70 3.29 11.82
C ASP A 45 13.06 3.93 11.60
N ILE A 46 13.84 4.05 12.67
CA ILE A 46 15.19 4.65 12.59
C ILE A 46 16.18 3.52 12.34
N PHE A 47 17.01 3.70 11.32
CA PHE A 47 18.08 2.77 11.01
C PHE A 47 19.38 3.52 10.76
N THR A 48 20.49 2.86 11.07
CA THR A 48 21.83 3.39 10.82
C THR A 48 22.35 2.88 9.49
N LEU A 49 22.84 3.78 8.64
CA LEU A 49 23.52 3.41 7.41
C LEU A 49 24.83 2.69 7.74
N SER A 50 25.01 1.47 7.24
CA SER A 50 26.18 0.65 7.56
C SER A 50 27.32 0.78 6.55
N LYS A 51 27.06 1.34 5.36
CA LYS A 51 28.01 1.43 4.24
C LYS A 51 27.81 2.72 3.44
N GLY A 52 28.83 3.09 2.66
CA GLY A 52 28.83 4.28 1.82
C GLY A 52 29.37 5.52 2.53
N GLU A 53 29.32 6.66 1.84
CA GLU A 53 29.81 7.95 2.34
C GLU A 53 29.11 8.40 3.64
N HIS A 54 27.85 8.02 3.81
CA HIS A 54 27.00 8.35 4.96
C HIS A 54 26.95 7.25 6.03
N ALA A 55 27.93 6.34 6.08
CA ALA A 55 27.96 5.28 7.08
C ALA A 55 28.04 5.87 8.51
N GLY A 56 27.25 5.32 9.43
CA GLY A 56 27.10 5.80 10.81
C GLY A 56 25.97 6.81 11.02
N GLU A 57 25.37 7.34 9.95
CA GLU A 57 24.23 8.27 10.07
C GLU A 57 22.91 7.54 10.37
N ASN A 58 22.09 8.14 11.24
CA ASN A 58 20.72 7.70 11.48
C ASN A 58 19.79 8.29 10.41
N ARG A 59 19.00 7.42 9.78
CA ARG A 59 17.97 7.77 8.81
C ARG A 59 16.62 7.23 9.26
N VAL A 60 15.56 7.84 8.75
CA VAL A 60 14.18 7.41 8.99
C VAL A 60 13.67 6.70 7.75
N SER A 61 13.15 5.49 7.92
CA SER A 61 12.35 4.77 6.94
C SER A 61 10.88 4.79 7.37
N LEU A 62 9.96 4.97 6.43
CA LEU A 62 8.53 4.81 6.69
C LEU A 62 8.11 3.39 6.35
N LYS A 63 8.02 2.54 7.37
CA LYS A 63 7.60 1.15 7.23
C LYS A 63 6.09 1.05 7.16
N THR A 64 5.59 0.19 6.27
CA THR A 64 4.15 0.03 6.03
C THR A 64 3.84 -1.33 5.41
N ARG A 65 2.56 -1.64 5.22
CA ARG A 65 2.07 -2.87 4.62
C ARG A 65 1.19 -2.56 3.43
N LEU A 66 1.42 -3.28 2.33
CA LEU A 66 0.53 -3.24 1.16
C LEU A 66 -0.75 -4.01 1.48
N ILE A 67 -1.89 -3.34 1.40
CA ILE A 67 -3.20 -3.94 1.67
C ILE A 67 -3.94 -4.26 0.38
N ARG A 68 -3.82 -3.40 -0.61
CA ARG A 68 -4.54 -3.54 -1.88
C ARG A 68 -3.79 -2.88 -3.01
N VAL A 69 -3.92 -3.45 -4.19
CA VAL A 69 -3.53 -2.83 -5.46
C VAL A 69 -4.80 -2.63 -6.28
N ASP A 70 -5.09 -1.39 -6.67
CA ASP A 70 -6.27 -1.04 -7.44
C ASP A 70 -6.02 -1.17 -8.96
N TRP A 71 -4.84 -0.72 -9.43
CA TRP A 71 -4.39 -0.91 -10.80
C TRP A 71 -2.87 -0.80 -10.92
N ILE A 72 -2.34 -1.35 -12.02
CA ILE A 72 -0.94 -1.23 -12.41
C ILE A 72 -0.87 -0.73 -13.84
N LYS A 73 0.01 0.24 -14.08
CA LYS A 73 0.38 0.72 -15.41
C LYS A 73 1.84 0.44 -15.71
N VAL A 74 2.13 0.03 -16.94
CA VAL A 74 3.48 -0.04 -17.50
C VAL A 74 3.51 0.85 -18.72
N ASP A 75 4.43 1.82 -18.75
CA ASP A 75 4.55 2.83 -19.82
C ASP A 75 3.23 3.55 -20.14
N GLY A 76 2.37 3.70 -19.13
CA GLY A 76 1.07 4.37 -19.24
C GLY A 76 -0.12 3.43 -19.53
N GLU A 77 0.13 2.20 -19.96
CA GLU A 77 -0.91 1.20 -20.25
C GLU A 77 -1.34 0.42 -19.01
N ILE A 78 -2.64 0.29 -18.77
CA ILE A 78 -3.16 -0.47 -17.63
C ILE A 78 -3.03 -1.97 -17.92
N VAL A 79 -2.09 -2.64 -17.25
CA VAL A 79 -1.83 -4.08 -17.38
C VAL A 79 -2.55 -4.93 -16.33
N TYR A 80 -3.00 -4.28 -15.25
CA TYR A 80 -3.83 -4.89 -14.21
C TYR A 80 -4.79 -3.86 -13.65
N LYS A 81 -6.02 -4.29 -13.40
CA LYS A 81 -7.04 -3.54 -12.68
C LYS A 81 -7.80 -4.50 -11.79
N ALA A 82 -7.86 -4.21 -10.50
CA ALA A 82 -8.69 -5.00 -9.60
C ALA A 82 -10.15 -4.86 -10.03
N GLU A 83 -10.88 -5.97 -10.03
CA GLU A 83 -12.33 -5.90 -10.06
C GLU A 83 -12.77 -5.13 -8.82
N LYS A 84 -13.54 -4.06 -9.01
CA LYS A 84 -14.07 -3.32 -7.86
C LYS A 84 -14.84 -4.33 -7.02
N ALA A 85 -14.38 -4.62 -5.81
CA ALA A 85 -15.26 -5.15 -4.78
C ALA A 85 -16.40 -4.13 -4.71
N GLY A 86 -17.60 -4.54 -5.14
CA GLY A 86 -18.76 -3.67 -5.25
C GLY A 86 -18.92 -2.91 -3.94
N SER A 87 -18.52 -1.65 -3.94
CA SER A 87 -18.91 -0.71 -2.90
C SER A 87 -20.31 -0.26 -3.28
N THR A 88 -21.28 -1.16 -3.17
CA THR A 88 -22.60 -0.69 -2.76
C THR A 88 -22.37 -0.12 -1.37
N PRO A 89 -22.63 1.18 -1.12
CA PRO A 89 -23.03 1.57 0.21
C PRO A 89 -24.16 0.60 0.58
N PRO A 90 -24.20 0.01 1.79
CA PRO A 90 -25.40 -0.69 2.19
C PRO A 90 -26.56 0.27 1.91
N ALA A 91 -27.54 -0.19 1.13
CA ALA A 91 -28.81 0.52 1.05
C ALA A 91 -29.20 0.86 2.49
N GLN A 92 -29.65 2.08 2.73
CA GLN A 92 -30.22 2.49 4.01
C GLN A 92 -31.48 1.65 4.28
N ASN A 93 -31.30 0.40 4.67
CA ASN A 93 -32.24 -0.36 5.45
C ASN A 93 -31.74 -0.24 6.88
N GLN A 94 -32.32 0.75 7.56
CA GLN A 94 -32.48 0.89 9.00
C GLN A 94 -31.41 0.19 9.85
N THR A 95 -30.54 1.00 10.47
CA THR A 95 -29.75 0.59 11.63
C THR A 95 -30.63 -0.12 12.65
N PRO A 96 -30.29 -1.33 13.14
CA PRO A 96 -30.69 -1.69 14.48
C PRO A 96 -29.97 -0.71 15.41
N GLN A 97 -30.73 0.21 16.01
CA GLN A 97 -30.23 1.00 17.14
C GLN A 97 -29.62 0.00 18.14
N LYS A 98 -28.34 0.18 18.48
CA LYS A 98 -27.77 -0.55 19.62
C LYS A 98 -28.51 -0.06 20.86
N GLN A 99 -29.42 -0.86 21.37
CA GLN A 99 -30.04 -0.65 22.66
C GLN A 99 -29.01 -1.00 23.72
N TYR A 100 -28.39 0.03 24.30
CA TYR A 100 -27.60 -0.10 25.50
C TYR A 100 -28.55 -0.16 26.70
N VAL A 101 -28.27 -1.06 27.64
CA VAL A 101 -28.96 -1.05 28.94
C VAL A 101 -28.55 0.22 29.70
N GLU A 102 -29.47 0.76 30.50
CA GLU A 102 -29.39 2.10 31.12
C GLU A 102 -28.14 2.32 32.00
N ASP A 103 -27.45 1.26 32.43
CA ASP A 103 -26.23 1.30 33.26
C ASP A 103 -25.00 0.69 32.55
N SER A 104 -24.74 1.07 31.31
CA SER A 104 -23.50 0.67 30.61
C SER A 104 -22.43 1.77 30.69
N PHE A 105 -21.26 1.44 31.22
CA PHE A 105 -20.07 2.30 31.28
C PHE A 105 -19.18 2.14 30.04
#